data_AF-A0A530QZE6-F1
#
_entry.id   AF-A0A530QZE6-F1
#
_cell.length_a   1.000
_cell.length_b   1.000
_cell.length_c   1.000
_cell.angle_alpha   90.00
_cell.angle_beta   90.00
_cell.angle_gamma   90.00
#
_symmetry.space_group_name_H-M   'P 1'
#
loop_
_entity.id
_entity.type
_entity.pdbx_description
1 polymer ?
#
loop_
_entity_poly.entity_id
_entity_poly.type
_entity_poly.pdbx_seq_one_letter_code
_entity_poly.pdbx_strand_id
1 'polypeptide(L)'
;MKKYLAMVPLLAGAAFLASVGVSSAEAKYTIGVSNTVQGNGWREEMICAIKAQALASDEVTKLNIAHRNTDAAGQLEDIRN
;
A
#
# COMPACT_ATOMS: atom_id res chain seq x y z
N MET A 1 47.30 -17.51 23.91
CA MET A 1 47.18 -16.67 22.69
C MET A 1 46.21 -17.24 21.63
N LYS A 2 46.06 -18.57 21.48
CA LYS A 2 45.18 -19.19 20.46
C LYS A 2 43.66 -19.07 20.67
N LYS A 3 43.19 -18.68 21.86
CA LYS A 3 41.74 -18.53 22.16
C LYS A 3 41.12 -17.23 21.62
N TYR A 4 41.91 -16.21 21.35
CA TYR A 4 41.43 -14.92 20.84
C TYR A 4 41.28 -14.91 19.30
N LEU A 5 41.95 -15.82 18.61
CA LEU A 5 41.95 -15.89 17.14
C LEU A 5 40.66 -16.52 16.56
N ALA A 6 39.96 -17.33 17.37
CA ALA A 6 38.69 -17.95 16.98
C ALA A 6 37.47 -17.03 17.18
N MET A 7 37.64 -15.87 17.83
CA MET A 7 36.55 -14.94 18.16
C MET A 7 36.42 -13.79 17.15
N VAL A 8 37.48 -13.54 16.36
CA VAL A 8 37.50 -12.52 15.30
C VAL A 8 36.55 -12.80 14.12
N PRO A 9 36.38 -14.04 13.59
CA PRO A 9 35.45 -14.28 12.49
C PRO A 9 33.98 -14.21 12.93
N LEU A 10 33.70 -14.41 14.22
CA LEU A 10 32.35 -14.37 14.78
C LEU A 10 31.80 -12.94 14.86
N LEU A 11 32.65 -11.95 15.16
CA LEU A 11 32.27 -10.54 15.20
C LEU A 11 32.12 -9.93 13.79
N ALA A 12 32.91 -10.39 12.82
CA ALA A 12 32.83 -9.93 11.43
C ALA A 12 31.57 -10.46 10.71
N GLY A 13 31.14 -11.70 11.01
CA GLY A 13 29.90 -12.26 10.47
C GLY A 13 28.63 -11.58 10.99
N ALA A 14 28.63 -11.14 12.25
CA ALA A 14 27.51 -10.41 12.85
C ALA A 14 27.33 -8.99 12.28
N ALA A 15 28.43 -8.31 11.91
CA ALA A 15 28.37 -7.00 11.29
C ALA A 15 27.81 -7.05 9.84
N PHE A 16 28.07 -8.15 9.11
CA PHE A 16 27.52 -8.33 7.76
C PHE A 16 26.00 -8.55 7.77
N LEU A 17 25.49 -9.30 8.76
CA LEU A 17 24.05 -9.51 8.97
C LEU A 17 23.31 -8.26 9.49
N ALA A 18 24.01 -7.31 10.10
CA ALA A 18 23.44 -6.01 10.48
C ALA A 18 23.35 -5.03 9.28
N SER A 19 24.11 -5.28 8.21
CA SER A 19 24.10 -4.45 6.99
C SER A 19 23.05 -4.85 5.96
N VAL A 20 22.44 -6.03 6.10
CA VAL A 20 21.21 -6.39 5.38
C VAL A 20 20.04 -5.70 6.07
N GLY A 21 20.02 -4.37 6.02
CA GLY A 21 18.89 -3.58 6.45
C GLY A 21 17.63 -4.11 5.78
N VAL A 22 16.80 -4.82 6.53
CA VAL A 22 15.48 -5.25 6.11
C VAL A 22 14.63 -3.99 6.01
N SER A 23 14.77 -3.27 4.90
CA SER A 23 13.80 -2.25 4.51
C SER A 23 12.61 -2.97 3.88
N SER A 24 11.80 -3.59 4.73
CA SER A 24 10.46 -4.07 4.37
C SER A 24 9.43 -3.10 4.94
N ALA A 25 9.57 -1.81 4.64
CA ALA A 25 8.41 -0.93 4.70
C ALA A 25 7.61 -1.23 3.43
N GLU A 26 6.66 -2.16 3.53
CA GLU A 26 5.72 -2.43 2.44
C GLU A 26 5.01 -1.10 2.13
N ALA A 27 5.25 -0.56 0.93
CA ALA A 27 4.71 0.73 0.54
C ALA A 27 3.19 0.61 0.41
N LYS A 28 2.47 1.02 1.46
CA LYS A 28 1.01 0.99 1.44
C LYS A 28 0.44 2.12 0.57
N TYR A 29 -0.61 1.81 -0.18
CA TYR A 29 -1.23 2.72 -1.14
C TYR A 29 -2.27 3.62 -0.48
N THR A 30 -2.38 4.84 -1.01
CA THR A 30 -3.57 5.68 -0.86
C THR A 30 -4.26 5.74 -2.21
N ILE A 31 -5.50 5.25 -2.28
CA ILE A 31 -6.26 5.09 -3.51
C ILE A 31 -7.45 6.05 -3.51
N GLY A 32 -7.60 6.80 -4.60
CA GLY A 32 -8.77 7.63 -4.89
C GLY A 32 -9.56 7.06 -6.07
N VAL A 33 -10.90 7.06 -5.98
CA VAL A 33 -11.80 6.59 -7.05
C VAL A 33 -12.93 7.59 -7.24
N SER A 34 -13.12 8.08 -8.47
CA SER A 34 -14.28 8.89 -8.86
C SER A 34 -15.19 8.08 -9.79
N ASN A 35 -16.48 8.02 -9.46
CA ASN A 35 -17.47 7.26 -10.21
C ASN A 35 -18.76 8.05 -10.49
N THR A 36 -19.09 8.23 -11.78
CA THR A 36 -20.17 9.10 -12.30
C THR A 36 -21.48 8.45 -12.72
N VAL A 37 -21.63 7.13 -12.61
CA VAL A 37 -22.85 6.43 -13.04
C VAL A 37 -23.35 5.62 -11.87
N GLN A 38 -23.93 6.35 -10.92
CA GLN A 38 -24.68 5.78 -9.82
C GLN A 38 -25.97 5.15 -10.31
N GLY A 39 -26.37 4.08 -9.64
CA GLY A 39 -27.58 3.32 -9.99
C GLY A 39 -27.37 2.35 -11.17
N ASN A 40 -26.17 2.26 -11.73
CA ASN A 40 -25.80 1.16 -12.61
C ASN A 40 -25.24 0.01 -11.76
N GLY A 41 -25.94 -1.12 -11.73
CA GLY A 41 -25.56 -2.26 -10.88
C GLY A 41 -24.12 -2.73 -11.07
N TRP A 42 -23.61 -2.75 -12.30
CA TRP A 42 -22.21 -3.13 -12.55
C TRP A 42 -21.22 -2.14 -11.92
N ARG A 43 -21.49 -0.84 -11.97
CA ARG A 43 -20.66 0.20 -11.34
C ARG A 43 -20.71 0.11 -9.81
N GLU A 44 -21.89 -0.19 -9.25
CA GLU A 44 -22.05 -0.39 -7.80
C GLU A 44 -21.27 -1.62 -7.31
N GLU A 45 -21.37 -2.74 -8.03
CA GLU A 45 -20.63 -3.97 -7.73
C GLU A 45 -19.11 -3.77 -7.86
N MET A 46 -18.65 -3.02 -8.88
CA MET A 46 -17.25 -2.64 -9.01
C MET A 46 -16.76 -1.86 -7.78
N ILE A 47 -17.52 -0.87 -7.29
CA ILE A 47 -17.17 -0.12 -6.08
C ILE A 47 -17.14 -1.04 -4.85
N CYS A 48 -18.07 -1.99 -4.74
CA CYS A 48 -18.08 -2.99 -3.68
C CYS A 48 -16.80 -3.85 -3.71
N ALA A 49 -16.41 -4.36 -4.89
CA ALA A 49 -15.22 -5.17 -5.07
C ALA A 49 -13.93 -4.41 -4.72
N ILE A 50 -13.83 -3.13 -5.10
CA ILE A 50 -12.70 -2.27 -4.74
C ILE A 50 -12.57 -2.15 -3.21
N LYS A 51 -13.68 -1.87 -2.52
CA LYS A 51 -13.70 -1.78 -1.05
C LYS A 51 -13.30 -3.10 -0.40
N ALA A 52 -13.82 -4.22 -0.90
CA ALA A 52 -13.50 -5.54 -0.39
C ALA A 52 -12.01 -5.88 -0.56
N GLN A 53 -11.45 -5.62 -1.75
CA GLN A 53 -10.03 -5.89 -2.02
C GLN A 53 -9.09 -4.98 -1.22
N ALA A 54 -9.43 -3.69 -1.09
CA ALA A 54 -8.64 -2.76 -0.27
C ALA A 54 -8.59 -3.20 1.20
N LEU A 55 -9.68 -3.76 1.72
CA LEU A 55 -9.72 -4.32 3.07
C LEU A 55 -8.95 -5.65 3.19
N ALA A 56 -9.11 -6.54 2.21
CA ALA A 56 -8.53 -7.89 2.27
C ALA A 56 -7.02 -7.94 2.00
N SER A 57 -6.49 -6.99 1.22
CA SER A 57 -5.07 -6.99 0.81
C SER A 57 -4.11 -6.49 1.90
N ASP A 58 -4.57 -5.68 2.85
CA ASP A 58 -3.74 -4.89 3.79
C ASP A 58 -2.72 -3.92 3.13
N GLU A 59 -2.75 -3.81 1.79
CA GLU A 59 -1.87 -2.95 1.01
C GLU A 59 -2.38 -1.50 0.96
N VAL A 60 -3.63 -1.23 1.34
CA VAL A 60 -4.26 0.11 1.19
C VAL A 60 -4.43 0.77 2.54
N THR A 61 -3.70 1.87 2.78
CA THR A 61 -3.84 2.67 4.02
C THR A 61 -5.07 3.57 4.00
N LYS A 62 -5.42 4.13 2.84
CA LYS A 62 -6.58 5.02 2.70
C LYS A 62 -7.26 4.80 1.35
N LEU A 63 -8.58 4.63 1.39
CA LEU A 63 -9.43 4.53 0.21
C LEU A 63 -10.44 5.69 0.24
N ASN A 64 -10.32 6.62 -0.71
CA ASN A 64 -11.29 7.71 -0.90
C ASN A 64 -12.15 7.41 -2.13
N ILE A 65 -13.46 7.29 -1.94
CA ILE A 65 -14.40 6.99 -3.03
C ILE A 65 -15.41 8.12 -3.14
N ALA A 66 -15.35 8.86 -4.24
CA ALA A 66 -16.39 9.76 -4.67
C ALA A 66 -17.33 9.01 -5.62
N HIS A 67 -18.49 8.62 -5.08
CA HIS A 67 -19.55 7.98 -5.83
C HIS A 67 -20.69 8.98 -5.94
N ARG A 68 -20.82 9.64 -7.09
CA ARG A 68 -21.84 10.66 -7.37
C ARG A 68 -21.97 10.88 -8.87
N ASN A 69 -23.18 11.14 -9.37
CA ASN A 69 -23.33 11.57 -10.76
C ASN A 69 -22.78 13.00 -10.89
N THR A 70 -21.76 13.17 -11.72
CA THR A 70 -21.13 14.47 -12.00
C THR A 70 -20.50 14.48 -13.39
N ASP A 71 -20.05 15.65 -13.84
CA ASP A 71 -19.37 15.83 -15.12
C ASP A 71 -17.84 15.69 -14.98
N ALA A 72 -17.11 15.90 -16.07
CA ALA A 72 -15.65 15.82 -16.04
C ALA A 72 -15.00 16.79 -15.05
N ALA A 73 -15.60 17.97 -14.83
CA ALA A 73 -15.07 18.95 -13.87
C ALA A 73 -15.25 18.45 -12.43
N GLY A 74 -16.41 17.86 -12.11
CA GLY A 74 -16.62 17.25 -10.80
C GLY A 74 -15.74 16.02 -10.57
N GLN A 75 -15.44 15.22 -11.59
CA GLN A 75 -14.47 14.12 -11.45
C GLN A 75 -13.05 14.63 -11.19
N LEU A 76 -12.65 15.75 -11.81
CA LEU A 76 -11.36 16.38 -11.54
C LEU A 76 -11.27 16.91 -10.10
N GLU A 77 -12.37 17.45 -9.56
CA GLU A 77 -12.48 17.84 -8.16
C GLU A 77 -12.33 16.62 -7.24
N ASP A 78 -13.05 15.53 -7.52
CA ASP A 78 -13.01 14.30 -6.72
C ASP A 78 -11.59 13.71 -6.61
N ILE A 79 -10.81 13.73 -7.70
CA ILE A 79 -9.41 13.22 -7.72
C ILE A 79 -8.46 14.10 -6.91
N ARG A 80 -8.77 15.39 -6.73
CA ARG A 80 -7.92 16.35 -6.00
C ARG A 80 -8.12 16.30 -4.48
N ASN A 81 -9.11 15.56 -3.98
CA ASN A 81 -9.49 15.47 -2.56
C ASN A 81 -9.05 14.14 -1.91
#